data_AF-A0AAU2PBA8-F1
#
_entry.id   AF-A0AAU2PBA8-F1
#
_cell.length_a   1.000
_cell.length_b   1.000
_cell.length_c   1.000
_cell.angle_alpha   90.00
_cell.angle_beta   90.00
_cell.angle_gamma   90.00
#
_symmetry.space_group_name_H-M   'P 1'
#
loop_
_entity.id
_entity.type
_entity.pdbx_description
1 polymer ?
#
loop_
_entity_poly.entity_id
_entity_poly.type
_entity_poly.pdbx_seq_one_letter_code
_entity_poly.pdbx_strand_id
1 'polypeptide(L)' 'MEKRAAEITRAAEALYLDGTAYQGAGEGVQTAYVPGGMFLYLAIARHECVYILQVTAWPA' A
#
# COMPACT_ATOMS: atom_id res chain seq x y z
N MET A 1 5.30 10.93 1.33
CA MET A 1 5.03 9.51 1.02
C MET A 1 4.67 8.71 2.27
N GLU A 2 5.51 8.72 3.30
CA GLU A 2 5.32 7.94 4.53
C GLU A 2 3.91 8.05 5.14
N LYS A 3 3.39 9.28 5.29
CA LYS A 3 2.02 9.50 5.78
C LYS A 3 0.98 8.74 4.95
N ARG A 4 1.07 8.80 3.62
CA ARG A 4 0.12 8.12 2.72
C ARG A 4 0.28 6.60 2.80
N ALA A 5 1.50 6.09 2.93
CA ALA A 5 1.75 4.66 3.14
C ALA A 5 1.16 4.14 4.46
N ALA A 6 1.28 4.93 5.54
CA ALA A 6 0.67 4.61 6.83
C ALA A 6 -0.87 4.62 6.77
N GLU A 7 -1.47 5.58 6.05
CA GLU A 7 -2.92 5.61 5.80
C GLU A 7 -3.40 4.37 5.05
N ILE A 8 -2.66 3.93 4.01
CA ILE A 8 -2.97 2.70 3.27
C ILE A 8 -2.87 1.47 4.17
N THR A 9 -1.83 1.40 5.01
CA THR A 9 -1.64 0.27 5.94
C THR A 9 -2.82 0.16 6.90
N ARG A 10 -3.23 1.27 7.51
CA ARG A 10 -4.39 1.31 8.42
C ARG A 10 -5.70 0.92 7.72
N ALA A 11 -5.88 1.33 6.47
CA ALA A 11 -7.05 0.94 5.69
C ALA A 11 -7.06 -0.57 5.43
N ALA A 12 -5.90 -1.16 5.13
CA ALA A 12 -5.77 -2.60 4.95
C ALA A 12 -6.03 -3.37 6.25
N GLU A 13 -5.52 -2.90 7.40
CA GLU A 13 -5.81 -3.48 8.73
C GLU A 13 -7.32 -3.47 9.04
N ALA A 14 -8.03 -2.38 8.70
CA ALA A 14 -9.47 -2.31 8.91
C ALA A 14 -10.28 -3.24 7.98
N LEU A 15 -9.75 -3.52 6.78
CA LEU A 15 -10.38 -4.41 5.81
C LEU A 15 -10.13 -5.89 6.14
N TYR A 16 -8.92 -6.21 6.61
CA TYR A 16 -8.48 -7.58 6.90
C TYR A 16 -8.27 -7.75 8.41
N LEU A 17 -9.33 -8.18 9.11
CA LEU A 17 -9.37 -8.35 10.57
C LEU A 17 -8.21 -9.19 11.15
N ASP A 18 -7.89 -10.31 10.50
CA ASP A 18 -6.69 -11.12 10.76
C ASP A 18 -5.99 -11.30 9.42
N GLY A 19 -5.04 -10.40 9.15
CA GLY A 19 -4.29 -10.40 7.90
C GLY A 19 -3.53 -11.70 7.70
N THR A 20 -2.95 -12.25 8.77
CA THR A 20 -2.13 -13.48 8.72
C THR A 20 -2.92 -14.72 8.27
N ALA A 21 -4.21 -14.78 8.60
CA ALA A 21 -5.10 -15.84 8.16
C ALA A 21 -5.64 -15.67 6.72
N TYR A 22 -5.40 -14.53 6.07
CA TYR A 22 -5.96 -14.22 4.76
C TYR A 22 -5.43 -15.15 3.64
N GLN A 23 -6.34 -15.92 3.02
CA GLN A 23 -6.05 -16.89 1.94
C GLN A 23 -6.44 -16.40 0.53
N GLY A 24 -6.97 -15.18 0.40
CA GLY A 24 -7.44 -14.65 -0.87
C GLY A 24 -6.31 -14.16 -1.80
N ALA A 25 -6.66 -13.91 -3.05
CA ALA A 25 -5.80 -13.17 -3.97
C ALA A 25 -5.68 -11.71 -3.48
N GLY A 26 -4.45 -11.19 -3.43
CA GLY A 26 -4.23 -9.77 -3.11
C GLY A 26 -4.72 -8.87 -4.24
N GLU A 27 -4.87 -7.57 -3.95
CA GLU A 27 -5.40 -6.57 -4.88
C GLU A 27 -4.47 -6.26 -6.08
N GLY A 28 -3.30 -6.88 -6.14
CA GLY A 28 -2.27 -6.59 -7.14
C GLY A 28 -1.58 -5.25 -6.90
N VAL A 29 -0.73 -4.86 -7.85
CA VAL A 29 0.01 -3.59 -7.77
C VAL A 29 -0.95 -2.43 -7.93
N GLN A 30 -0.88 -1.48 -7.01
CA GLN A 30 -1.68 -0.27 -7.01
C GLN A 30 -0.79 0.98 -7.10
N THR A 31 -1.41 2.10 -7.48
CA THR A 31 -0.74 3.40 -7.59
C THR A 31 -1.34 4.37 -6.58
N ALA A 32 -0.49 5.11 -5.88
CA ALA A 32 -0.89 6.21 -5.02
C ALA A 32 -0.21 7.51 -5.46
N TYR A 33 -1.02 8.55 -5.63
CA TYR A 33 -0.56 9.90 -5.95
C TYR A 33 -0.43 10.72 -4.67
N VAL A 34 0.66 11.48 -4.55
CA VAL A 34 0.95 12.36 -3.42
C VAL A 34 1.55 13.66 -3.95
N PRO A 35 1.43 14.81 -3.27
CA PRO A 35 2.13 16.02 -3.69
C PRO A 35 3.63 15.75 -3.98
N GLY A 36 4.09 16.12 -5.16
CA GLY A 36 5.45 15.86 -5.66
C GLY A 36 5.67 14.55 -6.42
N GLY A 37 4.70 13.63 -6.52
CA GLY A 37 4.89 12.42 -7.31
C GLY A 37 3.84 11.32 -7.12
N MET A 38 4.26 10.10 -7.42
CA MET A 38 3.49 8.89 -7.19
C MET A 38 4.37 7.74 -6.71
N PHE A 39 3.73 6.69 -6.20
CA PHE A 39 4.38 5.42 -5.94
C PHE A 39 3.52 4.24 -6.34
N LEU A 40 4.18 3.16 -6.75
CA LEU A 40 3.57 1.83 -6.90
C LEU A 40 3.73 1.06 -5.59
N TYR A 41 2.68 0.39 -5.16
CA TYR A 41 2.70 -0.39 -3.91
C TYR A 41 1.90 -1.69 -3.99
N LEU A 42 2.21 -2.59 -3.06
CA LEU A 42 1.44 -3.79 -2.76
C LEU A 42 1.01 -3.77 -1.30
N ALA A 43 -0.29 -3.85 -1.03
CA ALA A 43 -0.80 -4.19 0.28
C ALA A 43 -0.88 -5.72 0.39
N ILE A 44 -0.10 -6.30 1.31
CA ILE A 44 -0.06 -7.75 1.49
C ILE A 44 -0.64 -8.07 2.87
N ALA A 45 -1.93 -8.42 2.90
CA ALA A 45 -2.67 -8.70 4.14
C ALA A 45 -1.96 -9.73 5.03
N ARG A 46 -1.51 -10.86 4.44
CA ARG A 46 -0.77 -11.93 5.14
C ARG A 46 0.58 -11.55 5.72
N HIS A 47 1.16 -10.44 5.28
CA HIS A 47 2.39 -9.90 5.86
C HIS A 47 2.11 -8.70 6.76
N GLU A 48 0.84 -8.30 6.88
CA GLU A 48 0.39 -7.12 7.64
C GLU A 48 1.20 -5.87 7.30
N CYS A 49 1.50 -5.68 6.02
CA CYS A 49 2.37 -4.60 5.58
C CYS A 49 2.08 -4.11 4.16
N VAL A 50 2.59 -2.91 3.88
CA VAL A 50 2.62 -2.31 2.53
C VAL A 50 4.06 -2.26 2.03
N TYR A 51 4.29 -2.83 0.85
CA TYR A 51 5.56 -2.72 0.13
C TYR A 51 5.49 -1.60 -0.89
N ILE A 52 6.43 -0.66 -0.83
CA ILE A 52 6.67 0.33 -1.90
C ILE A 52 7.57 -0.32 -2.95
N LEU A 53 7.13 -0.37 -4.19
CA LEU A 53 7.87 -0.99 -5.30
C LEU A 53 8.64 0.03 -6.13
N GLN A 54 8.06 1.21 -6.34
CA GLN A 54 8.65 2.27 -7.12
C GLN A 54 8.20 3.63 -6.59
N VAL A 55 9.11 4.60 -6.63
CA VAL A 55 8.84 6.01 -6.37
C VAL A 55 9.15 6.80 -7.63
N THR A 56 8.23 7.67 -8.04
CA THR A 56 8.39 8.55 -9.21
C THR A 56 8.06 9.98 -8.80
N ALA A 57 9.04 10.87 -8.93
CA ALA A 57 8.84 12.31 -8.71
C ALA A 57 8.22 12.95 -9.96
N TRP A 58 7.37 13.96 -9.77
CA TRP A 58 6.94 14.80 -10.88
C TRP A 58 8.06 15.74 -11.32
N PRO A 59 8.09 16.13 -12.60
CA PRO A 59 8.93 17.24 -13.04
C PRO A 59 8.57 18.52 -12.26
N ALA A 60 9.57 19.35 -12.01
CA ALA A 60 9.40 20.69 -11.43
C ALA A 60 8.70 21.65 -12.40
#